data_AF-A0A1X1N549-F1
#
_entry.id   AF-A0A1X1N549-F1
#
_cell.length_a   1.000
_cell.length_b   1.000
_cell.length_c   1.000
_cell.angle_alpha   90.00
_cell.angle_beta   90.00
_cell.angle_gamma   90.00
#
_symmetry.space_group_name_H-M   'P 1'
#
loop_
_entity.id
_entity.type
_entity.pdbx_description
1 polymer ?
#
loop_
_entity_poly.entity_id
_entity_poly.type
_entity_poly.pdbx_seq_one_letter_code
_entity_poly.pdbx_strand_id
1 'polypeptide(L)'
;MTTRIPRNAKRVFYATESTTRTKPDGEVIRCAGREQRSTTFREARKFLDDLGVPGGVTVWTERSNRTDAYADRRADGTWVALDRLTGTWVPLPEPKEGRA
;
A
#
# COMPACT_ATOMS: atom_id res chain seq x y z
N MET A 1 15.22 -1.22 -5.72
CA MET A 1 16.00 -0.46 -4.72
C MET A 1 15.24 -0.51 -3.40
N THR A 2 15.82 -1.06 -2.34
CA THR A 2 15.22 -0.99 -1.00
C THR A 2 15.58 0.36 -0.36
N THR A 3 14.59 1.22 -0.14
CA THR A 3 14.80 2.51 0.54
C THR A 3 15.33 2.25 1.95
N ARG A 4 16.53 2.75 2.26
CA ARG A 4 17.10 2.63 3.61
C ARG A 4 16.29 3.52 4.57
N ILE A 5 15.49 2.91 5.43
CA ILE A 5 14.67 3.63 6.41
C ILE A 5 15.54 4.06 7.61
N PRO A 6 15.64 5.36 7.92
CA PRO A 6 16.34 5.82 9.11
C PRO A 6 15.70 5.27 10.39
N ARG A 7 16.51 4.96 11.42
CA ARG A 7 16.01 4.49 12.72
C ARG A 7 15.06 5.48 13.42
N ASN A 8 15.19 6.78 13.12
CA ASN A 8 14.39 7.88 13.65
C ASN A 8 13.31 8.38 12.67
N ALA A 9 12.90 7.53 11.73
CA ALA A 9 11.86 7.91 10.77
C ALA A 9 10.51 8.07 11.47
N LYS A 10 10.03 9.33 11.55
CA LYS A 10 8.73 9.68 12.17
C LYS A 10 7.53 9.00 11.50
N ARG A 11 7.66 8.63 10.22
CA ARG A 11 6.65 7.96 9.41
C ARG A 11 7.31 6.93 8.52
N VAL A 12 6.71 5.74 8.45
CA VAL A 12 7.14 4.66 7.56
C VAL A 12 5.89 4.14 6.85
N PHE A 13 5.94 4.09 5.52
CA PHE A 13 4.88 3.53 4.70
C PHE A 13 5.24 2.08 4.34
N TYR A 14 4.26 1.20 4.51
CA TYR A 14 4.36 -0.23 4.22
C TYR A 14 3.44 -0.53 3.05
N ALA A 15 4.03 -0.91 1.92
CA ALA A 15 3.31 -1.36 0.75
C ALA A 15 3.34 -2.88 0.69
N THR A 16 2.18 -3.52 0.75
CA THR A 16 2.04 -4.97 0.81
C THR A 16 1.24 -5.44 -0.39
N GLU A 17 1.86 -6.26 -1.23
CA GLU A 17 1.22 -6.95 -2.34
C GLU A 17 0.14 -7.91 -1.83
N SER A 18 -1.00 -7.97 -2.51
CA SER A 18 -1.98 -9.03 -2.35
C SER A 18 -1.76 -10.11 -3.39
N THR A 19 -1.44 -11.33 -2.94
CA THR A 19 -1.33 -12.50 -3.80
C THR A 19 -2.43 -13.50 -3.50
N THR A 20 -2.58 -14.49 -4.38
CA THR A 20 -3.44 -15.64 -4.15
C THR A 20 -2.60 -16.89 -4.00
N ARG A 21 -2.96 -17.76 -3.05
CA ARG A 21 -2.37 -19.08 -2.88
C ARG A 21 -3.47 -20.14 -2.92
N THR A 22 -3.24 -21.21 -3.65
CA THR A 22 -4.11 -22.39 -3.65
C THR A 22 -3.69 -23.31 -2.50
N LYS A 23 -4.63 -23.63 -1.62
CA LYS A 23 -4.46 -24.61 -0.55
C LYS A 23 -4.45 -26.04 -1.11
N PRO A 24 -3.97 -27.05 -0.35
CA PRO A 24 -3.99 -28.45 -0.79
C PRO A 24 -5.38 -29.01 -1.12
N ASP A 25 -6.45 -28.42 -0.56
CA ASP A 25 -7.86 -28.74 -0.82
C ASP A 25 -8.43 -28.07 -2.09
N GLY A 26 -7.62 -27.29 -2.81
CA GLY A 26 -8.03 -26.56 -4.01
C GLY A 26 -8.61 -25.16 -3.75
N GLU A 27 -8.78 -24.75 -2.49
CA GLU A 27 -9.30 -23.42 -2.16
C GLU A 27 -8.27 -22.33 -2.49
N VAL A 28 -8.68 -21.30 -3.22
CA VAL A 28 -7.86 -20.12 -3.50
C VAL A 28 -8.10 -19.07 -2.42
N ILE A 29 -7.07 -18.79 -1.62
CA ILE A 29 -7.10 -17.74 -0.60
C ILE A 29 -6.25 -16.54 -0.99
N ARG A 30 -6.68 -15.35 -0.59
CA ARG A 30 -5.87 -14.13 -0.69
C ARG A 30 -4.93 -14.04 0.51
N CYS A 31 -3.66 -13.76 0.26
CA CYS A 31 -2.62 -13.63 1.28
C CYS A 31 -1.70 -12.43 0.99
N ALA A 32 -0.93 -12.02 2.00
CA ALA A 32 0.11 -11.02 1.83
C ALA A 32 1.30 -11.62 1.06
N GLY A 33 1.78 -10.90 0.04
CA GLY A 33 2.96 -11.23 -0.74
C GLY A 33 4.17 -10.42 -0.31
N ARG A 34 4.83 -9.79 -1.30
CA ARG A 34 5.99 -8.92 -1.06
C ARG A 34 5.58 -7.67 -0.28
N GLU A 35 6.46 -7.25 0.63
CA GLU A 35 6.34 -6.00 1.38
C GLU A 35 7.54 -5.10 1.11
N GLN A 36 7.28 -3.82 0.84
CA GLN A 36 8.31 -2.77 0.79
C GLN A 36 8.03 -1.69 1.84
N ARG A 37 9.09 -1.22 2.49
CA ARG A 37 9.06 -0.05 3.38
C ARG A 37 9.61 1.17 2.66
N SER A 38 8.96 2.31 2.85
CA SER A 38 9.35 3.60 2.28
C SER A 38 9.13 4.74 3.27
N THR A 39 9.83 5.85 3.08
CA THR A 39 9.61 7.06 3.90
C THR A 39 8.52 7.96 3.33
N THR A 40 8.10 7.69 2.08
CA THR A 40 7.03 8.45 1.41
C THR A 40 5.93 7.53 0.88
N PHE A 41 4.70 8.06 0.86
CA PHE A 41 3.56 7.38 0.25
C PHE A 41 3.76 7.13 -1.24
N ARG A 42 4.39 8.07 -1.96
CA ARG A 42 4.64 7.98 -3.41
C ARG A 42 5.52 6.79 -3.77
N GLU A 43 6.59 6.54 -3.02
CA GLU A 43 7.46 5.38 -3.24
C GLU A 43 6.77 4.06 -2.92
N ALA A 44 5.98 4.03 -1.84
CA ALA A 44 5.19 2.87 -1.45
C ALA A 44 4.15 2.52 -2.55
N ARG A 45 3.47 3.54 -3.07
CA ARG A 45 2.54 3.40 -4.19
C ARG A 45 3.25 2.93 -5.47
N LYS A 46 4.38 3.55 -5.81
CA LYS A 46 5.16 3.20 -7.01
C LYS A 46 5.60 1.73 -6.98
N PHE A 47 6.03 1.22 -5.84
CA PHE A 47 6.36 -0.20 -5.70
C PHE A 47 5.19 -1.10 -6.14
N LEU A 48 3.99 -0.84 -5.64
CA LEU A 48 2.80 -1.62 -6.05
C LEU A 48 2.41 -1.37 -7.50
N ASP A 49 2.57 -0.13 -7.99
CA ASP A 49 2.36 0.22 -9.40
C ASP A 49 3.25 -0.63 -10.32
N ASP A 50 4.57 -0.67 -10.03
CA ASP A 50 5.59 -1.43 -10.75
C ASP A 50 5.31 -2.96 -10.72
N LEU A 51 4.67 -3.46 -9.67
CA LEU A 51 4.27 -4.87 -9.59
C LEU A 51 3.04 -5.22 -10.43
N GLY A 52 2.19 -4.25 -10.77
CA GLY A 52 0.98 -4.50 -11.58
C GLY A 52 -0.11 -5.33 -10.88
N VAL A 53 -0.09 -5.41 -9.55
CA VAL A 53 -0.96 -6.29 -8.75
C VAL A 53 -1.75 -5.52 -7.69
N PRO A 54 -2.91 -6.03 -7.25
CA PRO A 54 -3.61 -5.46 -6.10
C PRO A 54 -2.76 -5.51 -4.83
N GLY A 55 -2.98 -4.58 -3.90
CA GLY A 55 -2.20 -4.46 -2.67
C GLY A 55 -2.53 -3.22 -1.85
N GLY A 56 -2.07 -3.17 -0.60
CA GLY A 56 -2.38 -2.09 0.33
C GLY A 56 -1.16 -1.26 0.70
N VAL A 57 -1.36 0.03 0.97
CA VAL A 57 -0.37 0.90 1.61
C VAL A 57 -0.89 1.33 2.97
N THR A 58 -0.15 0.99 4.02
CA THR A 58 -0.40 1.45 5.39
C THR A 58 0.72 2.38 5.85
N VAL A 59 0.41 3.28 6.79
CA VAL A 59 1.40 4.17 7.40
C VAL A 59 1.53 3.82 8.88
N TRP A 60 2.76 3.59 9.30
CA TRP A 60 3.13 3.55 10.72
C TRP A 60 3.67 4.91 11.13
N THR A 61 3.24 5.38 12.28
CA THR A 61 3.76 6.62 12.88
C THR A 61 4.24 6.38 14.29
N GLU A 62 5.51 6.68 14.55
CA GLU A 62 6.19 6.47 15.83
C GLU A 62 5.44 7.12 17.00
N ARG A 63 4.87 8.32 16.77
CA ARG A 63 4.18 9.11 17.81
C ARG A 63 2.89 8.49 18.33
N SER A 64 2.25 7.59 17.58
CA SER A 64 0.94 7.04 17.95
C SER A 64 0.94 5.51 18.11
N ASN A 65 2.04 4.84 17.76
CA ASN A 65 2.13 3.37 17.66
C ASN A 65 0.95 2.73 16.87
N ARG A 66 0.34 3.50 15.97
CA ARG A 66 -0.77 3.06 15.12
C ARG A 66 -0.28 2.82 13.70
N THR A 67 -0.87 1.80 13.09
CA THR A 67 -0.78 1.53 11.66
C THR A 67 -2.14 1.87 11.06
N ASP A 68 -2.18 2.90 10.23
CA ASP A 68 -3.41 3.30 9.55
C ASP A 68 -3.35 2.85 8.08
N ALA A 69 -4.42 2.23 7.59
CA ALA A 69 -4.59 2.00 6.17
C ALA A 69 -4.77 3.35 5.45
N TYR A 70 -3.95 3.58 4.41
CA TYR A 70 -3.93 4.84 3.68
C TYR A 70 -4.48 4.68 2.26
N ALA A 71 -4.12 3.60 1.58
CA ALA A 71 -4.61 3.31 0.23
C ALA A 71 -4.65 1.80 -0.07
N ASP A 72 -5.49 1.40 -1.03
CA ASP A 72 -5.55 0.05 -1.59
C ASP A 72 -5.60 0.15 -3.13
N ARG A 73 -4.76 -0.64 -3.80
CA ARG A 73 -4.80 -0.86 -5.25
C ARG A 73 -5.70 -2.06 -5.51
N ARG A 74 -6.79 -1.82 -6.24
CA ARG A 74 -7.76 -2.85 -6.63
C ARG A 74 -7.21 -3.70 -7.77
N ALA A 75 -7.86 -4.84 -8.02
CA ALA A 75 -7.45 -5.78 -9.07
C ALA A 75 -7.56 -5.19 -10.48
N ASP A 76 -8.43 -4.20 -10.67
CA ASP A 76 -8.59 -3.43 -11.91
C ASP A 76 -7.53 -2.33 -12.09
N GLY A 77 -6.58 -2.21 -11.15
CA GLY A 77 -5.50 -1.22 -11.17
C GLY A 77 -5.87 0.12 -10.53
N THR A 78 -7.12 0.33 -10.12
CA THR A 78 -7.56 1.59 -9.51
C THR A 78 -7.05 1.74 -8.08
N TRP A 79 -6.73 2.97 -7.68
CA TRP A 79 -6.35 3.30 -6.31
C TRP A 79 -7.53 3.88 -5.54
N VAL A 80 -7.73 3.40 -4.32
CA VAL A 80 -8.70 3.95 -3.37
C VAL A 80 -8.01 4.30 -2.06
N ALA A 81 -8.51 5.30 -1.33
CA ALA A 81 -8.08 5.64 0.03
C ALA A 81 -9.22 5.48 1.02
N LEU A 82 -8.87 5.14 2.26
CA LEU A 82 -9.83 5.10 3.35
C LEU A 82 -10.07 6.51 3.86
N ASP A 83 -11.27 7.03 3.65
CA ASP A 83 -11.74 8.23 4.33
C ASP A 83 -11.98 7.89 5.81
N ARG A 84 -11.20 8.50 6.70
CA ARG A 84 -11.26 8.18 8.14
C ARG A 84 -12.48 8.74 8.87
N LEU A 85 -13.16 9.72 8.28
CA LEU A 85 -14.35 10.33 8.88
C LEU A 85 -15.58 9.47 8.59
N THR A 86 -15.67 8.95 7.38
CA THR A 86 -16.81 8.17 6.90
C THR A 86 -16.57 6.66 6.98
N GLY A 87 -15.32 6.21 7.09
CA GLY A 87 -14.94 4.80 7.02
C GLY A 87 -15.08 4.20 5.61
N THR A 88 -15.27 5.02 4.58
CA THR A 88 -15.50 4.56 3.21
C THR A 88 -14.23 4.61 2.37
N TRP A 89 -14.10 3.67 1.43
CA TRP A 89 -13.02 3.69 0.45
C TRP A 89 -13.43 4.57 -0.73
N VAL A 90 -12.70 5.65 -0.96
CA VAL A 90 -12.96 6.62 -2.03
C VAL A 90 -11.84 6.57 -3.09
N PRO A 91 -12.14 6.81 -4.37
CA PRO A 91 -11.11 6.88 -5.41
C PRO A 91 -10.00 7.85 -5.04
N LEU A 92 -8.76 7.38 -5.07
CA LEU A 92 -7.60 8.22 -4.89
C LEU A 92 -7.37 8.96 -6.23
N PRO A 93 -7.20 10.28 -6.23
CA PRO A 93 -6.86 10.99 -7.47
C PRO A 93 -5.60 10.37 -8.08
N GLU A 94 -5.62 10.22 -9.40
CA GLU A 94 -4.40 9.89 -10.12
C GLU A 94 -3.35 10.96 -9.82
N PRO A 95 -2.07 10.56 -9.67
CA PRO A 95 -1.01 11.53 -9.56
C PRO A 95 -1.04 12.30 -10.87
N LYS A 96 -1.43 13.58 -10.83
CA LYS A 96 -1.35 14.44 -12.00
C LYS A 96 0.07 14.28 -12.54
N GLU A 97 0.23 13.73 -13.73
CA GLU A 97 1.48 13.80 -14.44
C GLU A 97 1.84 15.28 -14.46
N GLY A 98 2.91 15.62 -13.75
CA GLY A 98 3.41 16.98 -13.75
C GLY A 98 3.67 17.35 -15.20
N ARG A 99 3.03 18.41 -15.66
CA ARG A 99 3.47 19.18 -16.83
C ARG A 99 4.99 19.25 -16.81
N ALA A 100 5.61 18.64 -17.81
CA ALA A 100 6.93 19.05 -18.28
C ALA A 100 6.82 20.45 -18.90
#